data_AF-A0A0R1W8D3-F1
#
_entry.id   AF-A0A0R1W8D3-F1
#
_cell.length_a   1.000
_cell.length_b   1.000
_cell.length_c   1.000
_cell.angle_alpha   90.00
_cell.angle_beta   90.00
_cell.angle_gamma   90.00
#
_symmetry.space_group_name_H-M   'P 1'
#
loop_
_entity.id
_entity.type
_entity.pdbx_description
1 polymer ?
#
loop_
_entity_poly.entity_id
_entity_poly.type
_entity_poly.pdbx_seq_one_letter_code
_entity_poly.pdbx_strand_id
1 'polypeptide(L)'
;MNRKRIALLTGLTLLAGAVVNTTNPLRNAVKNDAEAAQIKTNLKPNSKYPDIAKKLDLTSMEQYSSVNLFMNVTLKDFYVKESSIDNYGQSHLLLAPLKTSDQYFLVVTKSAKTIKKNDMITVQGFMNGKTRIDNAQIAAGLNQKYLNKKVVSLIADNLSL
;
A
#
# COMPACT_ATOMS: atom_id res chain seq x y z
N MET A 1 11.48 -14.18 -65.70
CA MET A 1 11.09 -14.63 -64.34
C MET A 1 12.21 -14.28 -63.37
N ASN A 2 12.09 -13.23 -62.56
CA ASN A 2 13.00 -13.06 -61.42
C ASN A 2 12.36 -12.24 -60.29
N ARG A 3 12.66 -12.64 -59.06
CA ARG A 3 11.80 -12.52 -57.88
C ARG A 3 12.01 -11.22 -57.11
N LYS A 4 10.90 -10.75 -56.52
CA LYS A 4 10.79 -9.63 -55.57
C LYS A 4 11.50 -9.93 -54.24
N ARG A 5 11.88 -8.85 -53.53
CA ARG A 5 11.87 -8.58 -52.07
C ARG A 5 13.20 -7.98 -51.60
N ILE A 6 13.33 -7.02 -50.67
CA ILE A 6 12.48 -6.11 -49.89
C ILE A 6 13.46 -4.99 -49.45
N ALA A 7 13.03 -3.72 -49.47
CA ALA A 7 13.84 -2.57 -49.04
C ALA A 7 13.92 -2.48 -47.50
N LEU A 8 15.09 -2.14 -46.95
CA LEU A 8 15.25 -1.80 -45.55
C LEU A 8 15.41 -0.27 -45.43
N LEU A 9 14.41 0.36 -44.81
CA LEU A 9 14.30 1.79 -44.57
C LEU A 9 15.11 2.14 -43.30
N THR A 10 16.24 2.85 -43.44
CA THR A 10 16.94 3.45 -42.28
C THR A 10 16.76 4.96 -42.32
N GLY A 11 15.69 5.43 -41.66
CA GLY A 11 15.42 6.86 -41.50
C GLY A 11 16.34 7.47 -40.45
N LEU A 12 17.23 8.36 -40.89
CA LEU A 12 18.02 9.27 -40.07
C LEU A 12 17.15 10.47 -39.67
N THR A 13 16.91 10.69 -38.38
CA THR A 13 16.20 11.87 -37.86
C THR A 13 17.19 12.90 -37.31
N LEU A 14 17.20 14.10 -37.90
CA LEU A 14 17.98 15.26 -37.48
C LEU A 14 17.29 15.98 -36.30
N LEU A 15 18.02 16.23 -35.21
CA LEU A 15 17.65 17.27 -34.24
C LEU A 15 18.35 18.58 -34.63
N ALA A 16 17.58 19.54 -35.11
CA ALA A 16 18.02 20.91 -35.34
C ALA A 16 18.16 21.64 -33.99
N GLY A 17 19.38 22.04 -33.65
CA GLY A 17 19.65 22.98 -32.55
C GLY A 17 19.37 24.41 -33.00
N ALA A 18 18.61 25.15 -32.19
CA ALA A 18 18.48 26.60 -32.34
C ALA A 18 19.44 27.29 -31.36
N VAL A 19 20.33 28.10 -31.92
CA VAL A 19 21.30 28.96 -31.22
C VAL A 19 20.58 30.22 -30.75
N VAL A 20 20.77 30.63 -29.50
CA VAL A 20 20.43 31.98 -29.04
C VAL A 20 21.69 32.66 -28.52
N ASN A 21 22.17 33.63 -29.30
CA ASN A 21 23.24 34.54 -28.91
C ASN A 21 22.71 35.65 -27.99
N THR A 22 23.62 36.06 -27.12
CA THR A 22 23.48 36.94 -25.97
C THR A 22 23.10 38.37 -26.33
N THR A 23 22.20 38.98 -25.55
CA THR A 23 22.31 40.40 -25.18
C THR A 23 22.00 40.54 -23.69
N ASN A 24 22.93 41.15 -22.96
CA ASN A 24 22.81 41.42 -21.53
C ASN A 24 22.36 42.87 -21.35
N PRO A 25 21.26 43.11 -20.62
CA PRO A 25 21.21 44.31 -19.81
C PRO A 25 20.73 43.98 -18.40
N LEU A 26 21.66 44.09 -17.45
CA LEU A 26 21.35 44.48 -16.07
C LEU A 26 20.50 45.75 -16.07
N ARG A 27 19.18 45.63 -15.96
CA ARG A 27 18.30 46.68 -15.43
C ARG A 27 16.91 46.13 -15.11
N ASN A 28 16.49 46.36 -13.87
CA ASN A 28 15.17 46.10 -13.29
C ASN A 28 14.92 44.64 -12.90
N ALA A 29 15.62 44.19 -11.86
CA ALA A 29 15.09 43.15 -10.97
C ALA A 29 13.87 43.72 -10.23
N VAL A 30 12.69 43.59 -10.85
CA VAL A 30 11.42 43.67 -10.13
C VAL A 30 11.44 42.49 -9.17
N LYS A 31 11.70 42.75 -7.89
CA LYS A 31 11.42 41.80 -6.83
C LYS A 31 9.91 41.65 -6.78
N ASN A 32 9.38 40.74 -7.59
CA ASN A 32 8.12 40.12 -7.26
C ASN A 32 8.42 39.23 -6.06
N ASP A 33 8.34 39.83 -4.87
CA ASP A 33 8.15 39.06 -3.65
C ASP A 33 6.82 38.35 -3.84
N ALA A 34 6.90 37.13 -4.40
CA ALA A 34 5.78 36.23 -4.45
C ALA A 34 5.51 35.83 -3.00
N GLU A 35 4.73 36.68 -2.32
CA GLU A 35 4.16 36.36 -1.02
C GLU A 35 3.29 35.13 -1.25
N ALA A 36 3.77 33.98 -0.77
CA ALA A 36 3.00 32.76 -0.78
C ALA A 36 1.75 33.04 0.05
N ALA A 37 0.63 33.28 -0.63
CA ALA A 37 -0.67 33.41 0.02
C ALA A 37 -0.84 32.16 0.89
N GLN A 38 -0.72 32.34 2.20
CA GLN A 38 -1.01 31.28 3.15
C GLN A 38 -2.52 31.06 3.10
N ILE A 39 -2.97 30.29 2.12
CA ILE A 39 -4.28 29.69 2.15
C ILE A 39 -4.22 28.79 3.37
N LYS A 40 -4.76 29.29 4.50
CA LYS A 40 -5.13 28.49 5.66
C LYS A 40 -6.22 27.53 5.22
N THR A 41 -5.83 26.54 4.41
CA THR A 41 -6.60 25.32 4.33
C THR A 41 -6.54 24.76 5.73
N ASN A 42 -7.68 24.69 6.40
CA ASN A 42 -7.87 23.83 7.56
C ASN A 42 -7.70 22.38 7.08
N LEU A 43 -6.49 22.02 6.67
CA LEU A 43 -6.10 20.64 6.42
C LEU A 43 -6.20 20.00 7.79
N LYS A 44 -7.26 19.19 7.96
CA LYS A 44 -7.37 18.33 9.13
C LYS A 44 -6.02 17.63 9.29
N PRO A 45 -5.42 17.63 10.49
CA PRO A 45 -4.16 16.94 10.71
C PRO A 45 -4.31 15.53 10.15
N ASN A 46 -3.52 15.21 9.13
CA ASN A 46 -3.63 13.93 8.45
C ASN A 46 -3.25 12.88 9.50
N SER A 47 -4.23 12.10 9.95
CA SER A 47 -4.00 11.06 10.95
C SER A 47 -2.83 10.20 10.50
N LYS A 48 -1.85 9.95 11.38
CA LYS A 48 -0.69 9.10 11.09
C LYS A 48 -1.11 7.77 10.47
N TYR A 49 -2.25 7.24 10.92
CA TYR A 49 -2.89 6.03 10.40
C TYR A 49 -4.29 6.39 9.83
N PRO A 50 -4.42 6.66 8.53
CA PRO A 50 -5.72 6.84 7.89
C PRO A 50 -6.52 5.53 7.92
N ASP A 51 -7.84 5.63 8.00
CA ASP A 51 -8.74 4.47 7.86
C ASP A 51 -8.61 3.86 6.46
N ILE A 52 -8.36 2.55 6.40
CA ILE A 52 -8.18 1.82 5.14
C ILE A 52 -9.43 1.89 4.25
N ALA A 53 -10.63 1.89 4.83
CA ALA A 53 -11.89 1.92 4.09
C ALA A 53 -12.07 3.23 3.31
N LYS A 54 -11.36 4.29 3.70
CA LYS A 54 -11.37 5.59 3.00
C LYS A 54 -10.35 5.68 1.87
N LYS A 55 -9.44 4.72 1.79
CA LYS A 55 -8.31 4.71 0.85
C LYS A 55 -8.42 3.60 -0.17
N LEU A 56 -8.97 2.46 0.24
CA LEU A 56 -9.05 1.24 -0.54
C LEU A 56 -10.43 0.63 -0.41
N ASP A 57 -10.88 0.00 -1.50
CA ASP A 57 -12.11 -0.77 -1.47
C ASP A 57 -11.82 -2.20 -0.94
N LEU A 58 -12.50 -2.53 0.16
CA LEU A 58 -12.34 -3.76 0.93
C LEU A 58 -13.17 -4.93 0.36
N THR A 59 -13.77 -4.77 -0.82
CA THR A 59 -14.54 -5.80 -1.54
C THR A 59 -13.76 -6.48 -2.65
N SER A 60 -12.74 -5.81 -3.23
CA SER A 60 -11.70 -6.45 -4.06
C SER A 60 -10.25 -6.05 -3.69
N MET A 61 -9.36 -7.01 -3.38
CA MET A 61 -7.93 -6.74 -3.16
C MET A 61 -7.14 -6.62 -4.47
N GLU A 62 -7.68 -7.12 -5.58
CA GLU A 62 -6.96 -7.16 -6.86
C GLU A 62 -6.63 -5.76 -7.38
N GLN A 63 -7.49 -4.78 -7.07
CA GLN A 63 -7.32 -3.37 -7.46
C GLN A 63 -6.24 -2.62 -6.68
N TYR A 64 -5.64 -3.21 -5.64
CA TYR A 64 -4.60 -2.53 -4.87
C TYR A 64 -3.32 -2.43 -5.70
N SER A 65 -2.99 -1.21 -6.09
CA SER A 65 -1.71 -0.87 -6.71
C SER A 65 -0.57 -1.10 -5.72
N SER A 66 0.66 -1.23 -6.22
CA SER A 66 1.84 -1.40 -5.36
C SER A 66 1.98 -0.27 -4.34
N VAL A 67 1.77 0.99 -4.74
CA VAL A 67 1.85 2.16 -3.85
C VAL A 67 0.82 2.05 -2.71
N ASN A 68 -0.39 1.60 -3.03
CA ASN A 68 -1.46 1.43 -2.06
C ASN A 68 -1.18 0.33 -1.04
N LEU A 69 -0.22 -0.57 -1.29
CA LEU A 69 0.12 -1.68 -0.39
C LEU A 69 1.26 -1.34 0.57
N PHE A 70 1.84 -0.14 0.47
CA PHE A 70 2.97 0.33 1.28
C PHE A 70 2.63 1.67 1.93
N MET A 71 1.69 1.65 2.87
CA MET A 71 1.23 2.84 3.57
C MET A 71 0.77 2.53 5.00
N ASN A 72 0.82 3.56 5.84
CA ASN A 72 0.20 3.49 7.17
C ASN A 72 -1.32 3.43 7.02
N VAL A 73 -1.96 2.56 7.80
CA VAL A 73 -3.42 2.40 7.82
C VAL A 73 -3.93 2.04 9.20
N THR A 74 -5.22 2.29 9.40
CA THR A 74 -6.05 1.70 10.46
C THR A 74 -6.99 0.69 9.82
N LEU A 75 -6.87 -0.58 10.20
CA LEU A 75 -7.89 -1.61 9.98
C LEU A 75 -8.92 -1.49 11.11
N LYS A 76 -9.93 -0.65 10.91
CA LYS A 76 -10.92 -0.37 11.95
C LYS A 76 -12.00 -1.46 12.00
N ASP A 77 -12.20 -2.06 13.17
CA ASP A 77 -13.30 -2.99 13.46
C ASP A 77 -13.29 -4.25 12.57
N PHE A 78 -12.11 -4.82 12.32
CA PHE A 78 -11.94 -6.03 11.51
C PHE A 78 -12.20 -7.28 12.34
N TYR A 79 -12.84 -8.27 11.71
CA TYR A 79 -13.11 -9.57 12.32
C TYR A 79 -11.88 -10.48 12.30
N VAL A 80 -11.60 -11.10 13.44
CA VAL A 80 -10.61 -12.17 13.55
C VAL A 80 -11.18 -13.46 12.98
N LYS A 81 -10.71 -13.87 11.81
CA LYS A 81 -11.07 -15.14 11.16
C LYS A 81 -10.36 -16.33 11.78
N GLU A 82 -9.12 -16.13 12.17
CA GLU A 82 -8.28 -17.11 12.86
C GLU A 82 -7.23 -16.39 13.71
N SER A 83 -6.82 -17.02 14.80
CA SER A 83 -5.78 -16.52 15.69
C SER A 83 -4.98 -17.72 16.19
N SER A 84 -3.66 -17.65 16.09
CA SER A 84 -2.76 -18.61 16.70
C SER A 84 -1.59 -17.90 17.38
N ILE A 85 -0.93 -18.59 18.29
CA ILE A 85 0.28 -18.08 18.96
C ILE A 85 1.39 -19.07 18.66
N ASP A 86 2.51 -18.59 18.13
CA ASP A 86 3.67 -19.42 17.88
C ASP A 86 4.49 -19.69 19.15
N ASN A 87 5.51 -20.53 19.01
CA ASN A 87 6.40 -20.90 20.12
C ASN A 87 7.23 -19.72 20.65
N TYR A 88 7.27 -18.59 19.95
CA TYR A 88 7.95 -17.35 20.35
C TYR A 88 6.99 -16.34 21.01
N GLY A 89 5.72 -16.72 21.20
CA GLY A 89 4.69 -15.87 21.77
C GLY A 89 4.19 -14.78 20.81
N GLN A 90 4.44 -14.91 19.50
CA GLN A 90 3.86 -14.01 18.51
C GLN A 90 2.46 -14.48 18.14
N SER A 91 1.49 -13.56 18.17
CA SER A 91 0.14 -13.81 17.68
C SER A 91 0.10 -13.66 16.17
N HIS A 92 -0.34 -14.70 15.47
CA HIS A 92 -0.62 -14.71 14.04
C HIS A 92 -2.13 -14.56 13.86
N LEU A 93 -2.55 -13.39 13.41
CA LEU A 93 -3.95 -13.02 13.29
C LEU A 93 -4.32 -12.93 11.81
N LEU A 94 -5.36 -13.65 11.45
CA LEU A 94 -5.99 -13.54 10.15
C LEU A 94 -7.25 -12.70 10.28
N LEU A 95 -7.23 -11.50 9.72
CA LEU A 95 -8.30 -10.51 9.84
C LEU A 95 -9.09 -10.36 8.55
N ALA A 96 -10.35 -9.98 8.65
CA ALA A 96 -11.19 -9.67 7.51
C ALA A 96 -12.12 -8.48 7.80
N PRO A 97 -12.45 -7.66 6.80
CA PRO A 97 -13.32 -6.50 6.99
C PRO A 97 -14.75 -6.89 7.39
N LEU A 98 -15.20 -8.09 7.02
CA LEU A 98 -16.52 -8.63 7.34
C LEU A 98 -16.40 -10.12 7.69
N LYS A 99 -17.33 -10.62 8.52
CA LYS A 99 -17.40 -12.04 8.90
C LYS A 99 -17.55 -12.98 7.70
N THR A 100 -18.16 -12.54 6.61
CA THR A 100 -18.35 -13.30 5.36
C THR A 100 -17.31 -13.00 4.29
N SER A 101 -16.43 -12.01 4.49
CA SER A 101 -15.44 -11.63 3.49
C SER A 101 -14.37 -12.70 3.31
N ASP A 102 -13.95 -12.89 2.06
CA ASP A 102 -12.79 -13.70 1.66
C ASP A 102 -11.54 -12.85 1.41
N GLN A 103 -11.56 -11.61 1.90
CA GLN A 103 -10.40 -10.75 1.96
C GLN A 103 -9.71 -10.87 3.31
N TYR A 104 -8.42 -11.14 3.23
CA TYR A 104 -7.63 -11.49 4.39
C TYR A 104 -6.46 -10.52 4.58
N PHE A 105 -6.28 -10.08 5.82
CA PHE A 105 -5.14 -9.30 6.27
C PHE A 105 -4.40 -10.13 7.30
N LEU A 106 -3.10 -10.33 7.09
CA LEU A 106 -2.25 -11.08 8.00
C LEU A 106 -1.48 -10.10 8.89
N VAL A 107 -1.69 -10.22 10.19
CA VAL A 107 -0.97 -9.44 11.20
C VAL A 107 -0.20 -10.41 12.08
N VAL A 108 1.11 -10.18 12.23
CA VAL A 108 1.95 -10.92 13.17
C VAL A 108 2.47 -9.92 14.19
N THR A 109 2.08 -10.09 15.46
CA THR A 109 2.44 -9.14 16.52
C THR A 109 2.41 -9.79 17.90
N LYS A 110 3.11 -9.19 18.87
CA LYS A 110 2.95 -9.55 20.28
C LYS A 110 1.72 -8.85 20.84
N SER A 111 0.80 -9.62 21.43
CA SER A 111 -0.33 -9.07 22.18
C SER A 111 -0.27 -9.57 23.62
N ALA A 112 -0.46 -8.66 24.58
CA ALA A 112 -0.66 -9.03 25.98
C ALA A 112 -2.07 -9.58 26.24
N LYS A 113 -3.03 -9.31 25.32
CA LYS A 113 -4.42 -9.73 25.43
C LYS A 113 -4.66 -10.95 24.55
N THR A 114 -5.44 -11.90 25.06
CA THR A 114 -5.91 -13.05 24.28
C THR A 114 -6.92 -12.60 23.23
N ILE A 115 -6.58 -12.75 21.95
CA ILE A 115 -7.45 -12.43 20.82
C ILE A 115 -8.07 -13.73 20.31
N LYS A 116 -9.39 -13.82 20.33
CA LYS A 116 -10.13 -15.00 19.93
C LYS A 116 -10.76 -14.82 18.55
N LYS A 117 -11.09 -15.96 17.94
CA LYS A 117 -11.83 -15.99 16.69
C LYS A 117 -13.21 -15.35 16.84
N ASN A 118 -13.60 -14.59 15.82
CA ASN A 118 -14.80 -13.74 15.72
C ASN A 118 -14.77 -12.46 16.57
N ASP A 119 -13.71 -12.19 17.32
CA ASP A 119 -13.53 -10.87 17.93
C ASP A 119 -13.42 -9.81 16.84
N MET A 120 -13.88 -8.60 17.14
CA MET A 120 -13.62 -7.42 16.33
C MET A 120 -12.46 -6.67 16.96
N ILE A 121 -11.47 -6.32 16.15
CA ILE A 121 -10.30 -5.59 16.61
C ILE A 121 -9.99 -4.44 15.67
N THR A 122 -9.35 -3.41 16.22
CA THR A 122 -8.76 -2.33 15.44
C THR A 122 -7.25 -2.44 15.49
N VAL A 123 -6.63 -2.43 14.31
CA VAL A 123 -5.16 -2.51 14.16
C VAL A 123 -4.66 -1.28 13.43
N GLN A 124 -3.64 -0.63 13.99
CA GLN A 124 -2.91 0.45 13.33
C GLN A 124 -1.51 -0.03 12.99
N GLY A 125 -1.04 0.27 11.78
CA GLY A 125 0.28 -0.17 11.35
C GLY A 125 0.56 0.15 9.91
N PHE A 126 1.56 -0.52 9.36
CA PHE A 126 2.04 -0.34 7.99
C PHE A 126 1.70 -1.57 7.15
N MET A 127 0.98 -1.38 6.04
CA MET A 127 0.78 -2.45 5.07
C MET A 127 2.10 -2.75 4.35
N ASN A 128 2.36 -4.04 4.16
CA ASN A 128 3.62 -4.55 3.63
C ASN A 128 3.36 -5.54 2.48
N GLY A 129 2.59 -5.11 1.49
CA GLY A 129 2.42 -5.89 0.27
C GLY A 129 1.39 -7.02 0.35
N LYS A 130 1.16 -7.62 -0.83
CA LYS A 130 0.38 -8.85 -0.98
C LYS A 130 1.31 -10.04 -0.81
N THR A 131 0.88 -11.02 -0.02
CA THR A 131 1.57 -12.30 0.13
C THR A 131 0.55 -13.43 0.12
N ARG A 132 1.00 -14.65 0.41
CA ARG A 132 0.16 -15.81 0.64
C ARG A 132 0.51 -16.43 1.98
N ILE A 133 -0.48 -17.06 2.60
CA ILE A 133 -0.23 -17.90 3.77
C ILE A 133 0.59 -19.10 3.30
N ASP A 134 1.74 -19.30 3.93
CA ASP A 134 2.71 -20.34 3.66
C ASP A 134 2.81 -21.33 4.83
N ASN A 135 3.72 -22.29 4.70
CA ASN A 135 3.92 -23.33 5.70
C ASN A 135 4.42 -22.80 7.06
N ALA A 136 5.08 -21.64 7.10
CA ALA A 136 5.54 -21.04 8.36
C ALA A 136 4.35 -20.56 9.19
N GLN A 137 3.32 -19.95 8.58
CA GLN A 137 2.13 -19.55 9.36
C GLN A 137 1.23 -20.74 9.71
N ILE A 138 1.20 -21.79 8.87
CA ILE A 138 0.57 -23.07 9.25
C ILE A 138 1.28 -23.70 10.44
N ALA A 139 2.62 -23.76 10.43
CA ALA A 139 3.42 -24.27 11.54
C ALA A 139 3.27 -23.42 12.82
N ALA A 140 2.97 -22.12 12.67
CA ALA A 140 2.62 -21.22 13.76
C ALA A 140 1.19 -21.43 14.32
N GLY A 141 0.44 -22.41 13.79
CA GLY A 141 -0.87 -22.82 14.29
C GLY A 141 -2.07 -22.30 13.50
N LEU A 142 -1.88 -21.60 12.37
CA LEU A 142 -3.01 -21.27 11.51
C LEU A 142 -3.58 -22.54 10.87
N ASN A 143 -4.90 -22.55 10.67
CA ASN A 143 -5.58 -23.70 10.09
C ASN A 143 -5.15 -23.96 8.63
N GLN A 144 -4.87 -25.23 8.30
CA GLN A 144 -4.44 -25.70 6.98
C GLN A 144 -5.32 -25.20 5.82
N LYS A 145 -6.63 -24.99 6.05
CA LYS A 145 -7.57 -24.50 5.02
C LYS A 145 -7.20 -23.13 4.45
N TYR A 146 -6.36 -22.37 5.16
CA TYR A 146 -5.89 -21.06 4.75
C TYR A 146 -4.59 -21.10 3.95
N LEU A 147 -3.94 -22.27 3.82
CA LEU A 147 -2.73 -22.41 3.00
C LEU A 147 -2.96 -21.86 1.59
N ASN A 148 -1.97 -21.09 1.09
CA ASN A 148 -1.96 -20.49 -0.24
C ASN A 148 -3.07 -19.43 -0.49
N LYS A 149 -3.84 -19.04 0.54
CA LYS A 149 -4.77 -17.91 0.43
C LYS A 149 -4.00 -16.61 0.29
N LYS A 150 -4.45 -15.74 -0.62
CA LYS A 150 -3.92 -14.39 -0.79
C LYS A 150 -4.27 -13.54 0.42
N VAL A 151 -3.29 -12.81 0.93
CA VAL A 151 -3.47 -11.91 2.07
C VAL A 151 -2.70 -10.61 1.83
N VAL A 152 -3.11 -9.53 2.48
CA VAL A 152 -2.27 -8.33 2.63
C VAL A 152 -1.56 -8.42 3.97
N SER A 153 -0.23 -8.34 3.97
CA SER A 153 0.56 -8.36 5.19
C SER A 153 0.53 -6.97 5.85
N LEU A 154 0.47 -6.94 7.18
CA LEU A 154 0.55 -5.70 7.94
C LEU A 154 1.43 -5.88 9.17
N ILE A 155 2.33 -4.91 9.36
CA ILE A 155 3.17 -4.78 10.55
C ILE A 155 2.41 -3.87 11.51
N ALA A 156 1.97 -4.42 12.64
CA ALA A 156 1.16 -3.68 13.60
C ALA A 156 2.02 -2.88 14.59
N ASP A 157 1.70 -1.59 14.72
CA ASP A 157 2.27 -0.71 15.73
C ASP A 157 1.37 -0.66 16.98
N ASN A 158 0.05 -0.72 16.79
CA ASN A 158 -0.93 -0.69 17.86
C ASN A 158 -2.09 -1.64 17.56
N LEU A 159 -2.58 -2.29 18.60
CA LEU A 159 -3.73 -3.19 18.56
C LEU A 159 -4.67 -2.88 19.72
N SER A 160 -5.95 -2.67 19.39
CA SER A 160 -7.03 -2.47 20.36
C SER A 160 -8.18 -3.44 20.08
N LEU A 161 -8.71 -4.03 21.14
CA LEU A 161 -9.97 -4.80 21.12
C LEU A 161 -11.14 -3.88 21.46
#